data_AF-A0A8B2HTT9-F1
#
_entry.id   AF-A0A8B2HTT9-F1
#
_cell.length_a   1.000
_cell.length_b   1.000
_cell.length_c   1.000
_cell.angle_alpha   90.00
_cell.angle_beta   90.00
_cell.angle_gamma   90.00
#
_symmetry.space_group_name_H-M   'P 1'
#
loop_
_entity.id
_entity.type
_entity.pdbx_description
1 polymer ?
#
loop_
_entity_poly.entity_id
_entity_poly.type
_entity_poly.pdbx_seq_one_letter_code
_entity_poly.pdbx_strand_id
1 'polypeptide(L)'
;MDDLSISSEELTKNIADHVPLLLFDLRLRDDFEESHVEGSVHAVCDTDAKEKIMPNIPKDTKIVLISEPDDFSKEIAEMMVSFGLDAHYLQGGFSSWSGKTVKGRTGKTISPDALYENLDDVFLLDVRNADEFSEYKIPGSVNIPLNAIFDTKTLEQIPKDKEIVTICPHGNRAMVANFALEQAGISSKTLEGGLAGWNQVLKPVTVVDGPTKVIQVQKIGKGCLSYIVVSNGDAIVIDPLYPFEKYSDVAKEHGFKITRVFDTHQHADHVSAARNLAKHANAKLYFSKYEGYEVDANFVGDDDEISFGNATLKIIHTPGHTPGSLSYLVDDKFVFTGDILFVESIGRPDLRDQAEEFAEKLYATLHDKLLSLSEQCLVFPTHHGEGVLDTDGAFYSTIEKSKKLPWLDLAKQEFINKVVAITVPRPMNYRKIIAINKGEVPLNITEIPDLEIGPNRCAVDSS
;
A
#
# COMPACT_ATOMS: atom_id res chain seq x y z
N MET A 1 37.49 -20.74 17.80
CA MET A 1 36.81 -19.61 17.16
C MET A 1 37.43 -18.37 17.74
N ASP A 2 37.76 -17.41 16.89
CA ASP A 2 38.13 -16.08 17.36
C ASP A 2 36.96 -15.50 18.15
N ASP A 3 37.27 -14.70 19.17
CA ASP A 3 36.26 -14.00 19.95
C ASP A 3 35.63 -12.93 19.05
N LEU A 4 34.35 -13.11 18.70
CA LEU A 4 33.59 -12.19 17.84
C LEU A 4 32.92 -11.06 18.65
N SER A 5 33.19 -10.99 19.96
CA SER A 5 32.57 -9.99 20.81
C SER A 5 33.28 -8.63 20.69
N ILE A 6 32.49 -7.56 20.69
CA ILE A 6 32.97 -6.18 20.78
C ILE A 6 32.43 -5.55 22.07
N SER A 7 33.29 -4.91 22.86
CA SER A 7 32.85 -4.22 24.07
C SER A 7 32.17 -2.88 23.76
N SER A 8 31.38 -2.36 24.70
CA SER A 8 30.79 -1.03 24.55
C SER A 8 31.85 0.06 24.38
N GLU A 9 33.01 -0.05 25.05
CA GLU A 9 34.10 0.91 24.89
C GLU A 9 34.75 0.84 23.52
N GLU A 10 34.97 -0.35 22.99
CA GLU A 10 35.56 -0.54 21.65
C GLU A 10 34.61 -0.03 20.56
N LEU A 11 33.32 -0.36 20.65
CA LEU A 11 32.32 0.12 19.70
C LEU A 11 32.21 1.65 19.73
N THR A 12 32.21 2.25 20.92
CA THR A 12 32.20 3.73 21.08
C THR A 12 33.41 4.35 20.39
N LYS A 13 34.59 3.75 20.53
CA LYS A 13 35.80 4.21 19.86
C LYS A 13 35.69 4.09 18.34
N ASN A 14 35.21 2.96 17.82
CA ASN A 14 35.06 2.78 16.37
C ASN A 14 34.11 3.81 15.75
N ILE A 15 33.02 4.17 16.46
CA ILE A 15 32.09 5.23 16.03
C ILE A 15 32.79 6.60 16.04
N ALA A 16 33.53 6.91 17.10
CA ALA A 16 34.25 8.18 17.23
C ALA A 16 35.37 8.34 16.20
N ASP A 17 36.03 7.25 15.83
CA ASP A 17 37.10 7.20 14.82
C ASP A 17 36.55 7.15 13.38
N HIS A 18 35.22 7.22 13.19
CA HIS A 18 34.54 7.13 11.90
C HIS A 18 34.93 5.88 11.09
N VAL A 19 35.12 4.75 11.78
CA VAL A 19 35.28 3.45 11.13
C VAL A 19 34.01 3.16 10.31
N PRO A 20 34.11 2.71 9.05
CA PRO A 20 32.95 2.26 8.29
C PRO A 20 32.31 1.04 8.98
N LEU A 21 31.17 1.27 9.64
CA LEU A 21 30.47 0.27 10.43
C LEU A 21 29.05 0.07 9.90
N LEU A 22 28.62 -1.18 9.80
CA LEU A 22 27.21 -1.53 9.72
C LEU A 22 26.75 -2.01 11.09
N LEU A 23 25.93 -1.20 11.75
CA LEU A 23 25.38 -1.51 13.07
C LEU A 23 23.95 -2.05 12.88
N PHE A 24 23.72 -3.35 13.13
CA PHE A 24 22.40 -3.96 13.04
C PHE A 24 21.86 -4.27 14.44
N ASP A 25 20.70 -3.70 14.77
CA ASP A 25 19.94 -4.02 15.96
C ASP A 25 18.86 -5.05 15.61
N LEU A 26 18.94 -6.22 16.23
CA LEU A 26 18.11 -7.39 15.98
C LEU A 26 17.01 -7.55 17.04
N ARG A 27 16.86 -6.58 17.96
CA ARG A 27 15.76 -6.55 18.92
C ARG A 27 14.42 -6.31 18.21
N LEU A 28 13.32 -6.44 18.96
CA LEU A 28 12.00 -6.11 18.44
C LEU A 28 11.96 -4.63 18.01
N ARG A 29 11.16 -4.34 16.96
CA ARG A 29 11.03 -2.98 16.42
C ARG A 29 10.65 -1.95 17.49
N ASP A 30 9.71 -2.30 18.37
CA ASP A 30 9.25 -1.40 19.42
C ASP A 30 10.39 -1.07 20.41
N ASP A 31 11.15 -2.08 20.85
CA ASP A 31 12.31 -1.89 21.74
C ASP A 31 13.41 -1.03 21.09
N PHE A 32 13.60 -1.20 19.78
CA PHE A 32 14.53 -0.41 18.99
C PHE A 32 14.09 1.06 18.89
N GLU A 33 12.83 1.30 18.53
CA GLU A 33 12.28 2.65 18.38
C GLU A 33 12.18 3.38 19.73
N GLU A 34 12.02 2.67 20.85
CA GLU A 34 12.07 3.26 22.18
C GLU A 34 13.47 3.79 22.56
N SER A 35 14.52 3.06 22.20
CA SER A 35 15.92 3.46 22.39
C SER A 35 16.88 2.51 21.66
N HIS A 36 17.80 3.04 20.85
CA HIS A 36 18.84 2.27 20.17
C HIS A 36 20.18 3.02 20.10
N VAL A 37 21.25 2.32 19.73
CA VAL A 37 22.60 2.90 19.56
C VAL A 37 22.59 3.90 18.42
N GLU A 38 23.19 5.09 18.60
CA GLU A 38 23.27 6.07 17.50
C GLU A 38 23.96 5.47 16.26
N GLY A 39 23.24 5.47 15.14
CA GLY A 39 23.70 4.87 13.88
C GLY A 39 23.30 3.41 13.66
N SER A 40 22.71 2.72 14.65
CA SER A 40 22.25 1.33 14.48
C SER A 40 20.90 1.21 13.81
N VAL A 41 20.75 0.28 12.88
CA VAL A 41 19.50 0.06 12.14
C VAL A 41 18.79 -1.18 12.64
N HIS A 42 17.48 -1.10 12.82
CA HIS A 42 16.68 -2.29 13.07
C HIS A 42 16.74 -3.22 11.86
N ALA A 43 17.13 -4.48 12.08
CA ALA A 43 17.22 -5.49 11.03
C ALA A 43 16.57 -6.80 11.47
N VAL A 44 15.86 -7.41 10.54
CA VAL A 44 15.33 -8.77 10.70
C VAL A 44 16.21 -9.71 9.90
N CYS A 45 16.78 -10.71 10.58
CA CYS A 45 17.63 -11.71 9.95
C CYS A 45 16.82 -12.95 9.56
N ASP A 46 16.13 -12.88 8.43
CA ASP A 46 15.36 -13.98 7.84
C ASP A 46 16.04 -14.57 6.59
N THR A 47 15.38 -15.51 5.92
CA THR A 47 15.87 -16.12 4.68
C THR A 47 16.07 -15.08 3.57
N ASP A 48 15.19 -14.09 3.48
CA ASP A 48 15.27 -13.02 2.49
C ASP A 48 16.50 -12.14 2.71
N ALA A 49 16.80 -11.76 3.96
CA ALA A 49 18.01 -11.04 4.33
C ALA A 49 19.27 -11.84 3.97
N LYS A 50 19.25 -13.15 4.24
CA LYS A 50 20.36 -14.06 3.93
C LYS A 50 20.62 -14.20 2.43
N GLU A 51 19.58 -14.23 1.62
CA GLU A 51 19.71 -14.44 0.17
C GLU A 51 19.91 -13.14 -0.61
N LYS A 52 19.32 -12.02 -0.17
CA LYS A 52 19.25 -10.77 -0.94
C LYS A 52 20.09 -9.63 -0.36
N ILE A 53 20.49 -9.69 0.92
CA ILE A 53 21.25 -8.62 1.58
C ILE A 53 22.68 -9.05 1.83
N MET A 54 22.90 -10.11 2.60
CA MET A 54 24.23 -10.54 3.05
C MET A 54 25.26 -10.74 1.91
N PRO A 55 24.92 -11.32 0.74
CA PRO A 55 25.89 -11.53 -0.34
C PRO A 55 26.41 -10.23 -0.95
N ASN A 56 25.71 -9.11 -0.73
CA ASN A 56 26.02 -7.82 -1.31
C ASN A 56 26.80 -6.91 -0.35
N ILE A 57 26.99 -7.31 0.91
CA ILE A 57 27.80 -6.55 1.86
C ILE A 57 29.29 -6.75 1.53
N PRO A 58 30.10 -5.69 1.39
CA PRO A 58 31.53 -5.82 1.17
C PRO A 58 32.18 -6.59 2.33
N LYS A 59 33.06 -7.54 2.01
CA LYS A 59 33.62 -8.48 2.99
C LYS A 59 34.51 -7.82 4.05
N ASP A 60 35.06 -6.65 3.73
CA ASP A 60 35.89 -5.81 4.59
C ASP A 60 35.08 -4.80 5.40
N THR A 61 33.76 -4.74 5.21
CA THR A 61 32.88 -3.91 6.04
C THR A 61 32.68 -4.56 7.39
N LYS A 62 33.07 -3.85 8.46
CA LYS A 62 32.85 -4.31 9.83
C LYS A 62 31.37 -4.21 10.18
N ILE A 63 30.79 -5.34 10.58
CA ILE A 63 29.39 -5.47 10.99
C ILE A 63 29.35 -5.69 12.50
N VAL A 64 28.49 -4.97 13.20
CA VAL A 64 28.23 -5.19 14.63
C VAL A 64 26.76 -5.43 14.84
N LEU A 65 26.44 -6.59 15.41
CA LEU A 65 25.10 -7.04 15.72
C LEU A 65 24.76 -6.75 17.19
N ILE A 66 23.55 -6.27 17.43
CA ILE A 66 23.06 -5.89 18.75
C ILE A 66 21.76 -6.66 18.99
N SER A 67 21.67 -7.41 20.09
CA SER A 67 20.41 -8.02 20.54
C SER A 67 20.29 -7.90 22.06
N GLU A 68 19.17 -8.35 22.61
CA GLU A 68 18.99 -8.50 24.05
C GLU A 68 18.20 -9.79 24.34
N PRO A 69 18.79 -10.78 25.03
CA PRO A 69 20.22 -10.91 25.37
C PRO A 69 21.12 -11.05 24.12
N ASP A 70 22.45 -11.04 24.27
CA ASP A 70 23.40 -11.10 23.16
C ASP A 70 23.52 -12.45 22.45
N ASP A 71 22.98 -13.53 23.04
CA ASP A 71 23.00 -14.89 22.46
C ASP A 71 22.54 -14.92 21.00
N PHE A 72 21.45 -14.22 20.67
CA PHE A 72 20.92 -14.18 19.31
C PHE A 72 21.90 -13.47 18.35
N SER A 73 22.38 -12.28 18.72
CA SER A 73 23.38 -11.55 17.91
C SER A 73 24.68 -12.34 17.73
N LYS A 74 25.09 -13.13 18.72
CA LYS A 74 26.24 -14.03 18.64
C LYS A 74 26.04 -15.13 17.61
N GLU A 75 24.90 -15.84 17.65
CA GLU A 75 24.58 -16.89 16.67
C GLU A 75 24.57 -16.33 15.23
N ILE A 76 24.00 -15.13 15.05
CA ILE A 76 23.96 -14.48 13.74
C ILE A 76 25.37 -14.02 13.30
N ALA A 77 26.22 -13.54 14.21
CA ALA A 77 27.60 -13.17 13.90
C ALA A 77 28.42 -14.39 13.43
N GLU A 78 28.33 -15.51 14.16
CA GLU A 78 28.98 -16.77 13.79
C GLU A 78 28.53 -17.26 12.40
N MET A 79 27.22 -17.17 12.12
CA MET A 79 26.68 -17.46 10.81
C MET A 79 27.26 -16.51 9.74
N MET A 80 27.25 -15.21 9.94
CA MET A 80 27.77 -14.23 8.96
C MET A 80 29.27 -14.44 8.67
N VAL A 81 30.07 -14.75 9.70
CA VAL A 81 31.48 -15.11 9.53
C VAL A 81 31.64 -16.37 8.67
N SER A 82 30.73 -17.35 8.80
CA SER A 82 30.74 -18.54 7.92
C SER A 82 30.48 -18.21 6.44
N PHE A 83 29.85 -17.06 6.14
CA PHE A 83 29.70 -16.50 4.79
C PHE A 83 30.88 -15.61 4.36
N GLY A 84 31.87 -15.40 5.23
CA GLY A 84 33.07 -14.61 4.97
C GLY A 84 32.91 -13.10 5.19
N LEU A 85 31.98 -12.70 6.06
CA LEU A 85 31.77 -11.30 6.48
C LEU A 85 32.53 -11.00 7.78
N ASP A 86 33.00 -9.77 7.96
CA ASP A 86 33.62 -9.28 9.21
C ASP A 86 32.53 -8.92 10.25
N ALA A 87 31.89 -9.94 10.84
CA ALA A 87 30.76 -9.78 11.75
C ALA A 87 31.12 -10.02 13.22
N HIS A 88 30.68 -9.08 14.05
CA HIS A 88 30.89 -9.03 15.50
C HIS A 88 29.54 -8.84 16.21
N TYR A 89 29.50 -9.05 17.52
CA TYR A 89 28.31 -8.79 18.35
C TYR A 89 28.65 -7.99 19.61
N LEU A 90 27.73 -7.12 20.05
CA LEU A 90 27.91 -6.31 21.24
C LEU A 90 27.88 -7.19 22.50
N GLN A 91 29.01 -7.27 23.20
CA GLN A 91 29.18 -8.10 24.38
C GLN A 91 28.25 -7.65 25.51
N GLY A 92 27.39 -8.55 26.00
CA GLY A 92 26.41 -8.26 27.05
C GLY A 92 25.13 -7.58 26.54
N GLY A 93 24.95 -7.51 25.22
CA GLY A 93 23.70 -7.07 24.59
C GLY A 93 23.48 -5.57 24.67
N PHE A 94 22.30 -5.11 24.28
CA PHE A 94 21.95 -3.68 24.31
C PHE A 94 22.08 -3.08 25.72
N SER A 95 21.74 -3.83 26.77
CA SER A 95 21.85 -3.37 28.16
C SER A 95 23.28 -3.07 28.61
N SER A 96 24.30 -3.60 27.93
CA SER A 96 25.71 -3.26 28.17
C SER A 96 26.14 -1.91 27.58
N TRP A 97 25.34 -1.35 26.66
CA TRP A 97 25.71 -0.14 25.93
C TRP A 97 25.75 1.08 26.86
N SER A 98 26.91 1.73 26.90
CA SER A 98 27.17 2.91 27.74
C SER A 98 27.30 4.21 26.94
N GLY A 99 27.28 4.13 25.61
CA GLY A 99 27.39 5.29 24.72
C GLY A 99 26.05 6.00 24.47
N LYS A 100 26.03 6.85 23.44
CA LYS A 100 24.84 7.65 23.10
C LYS A 100 23.75 6.76 22.51
N THR A 101 22.52 6.99 22.95
CA THR A 101 21.32 6.40 22.36
C THR A 101 20.43 7.47 21.73
N VAL A 102 19.59 7.02 20.81
CA VAL A 102 18.60 7.82 20.12
C VAL A 102 17.25 7.11 20.16
N LYS A 103 16.17 7.87 20.01
CA LYS A 103 14.79 7.36 19.95
C LYS A 103 14.26 7.50 18.52
N GLY A 104 13.33 6.63 18.15
CA GLY A 104 12.69 6.62 16.84
C GLY A 104 13.40 5.72 15.84
N ARG A 105 13.27 6.03 14.55
CA ARG A 105 13.87 5.27 13.45
C ARG A 105 15.28 5.74 13.12
N THR A 106 16.04 4.92 12.42
CA THR A 106 17.42 5.23 12.07
C THR A 106 17.57 6.05 10.80
N GLY A 107 18.65 6.84 10.77
CA GLY A 107 19.17 7.46 9.56
C GLY A 107 18.34 8.66 9.11
N LYS A 108 18.76 9.28 8.00
CA LYS A 108 17.93 10.28 7.35
C LYS A 108 16.79 9.53 6.65
N THR A 109 15.56 9.77 7.07
CA THR A 109 14.38 9.15 6.47
C THR A 109 13.48 10.20 5.84
N ILE A 110 12.60 9.74 4.96
CA ILE A 110 11.47 10.53 4.45
C ILE A 110 10.21 9.70 4.61
N SER A 111 9.18 10.29 5.22
CA SER A 111 7.88 9.63 5.34
C SER A 111 7.23 9.50 3.96
N PRO A 112 6.35 8.49 3.75
CA PRO A 112 5.63 8.36 2.50
C PRO A 112 4.80 9.58 2.10
N ASP A 113 4.11 10.23 3.06
CA ASP A 113 3.37 11.48 2.80
C ASP A 113 4.32 12.60 2.34
N ALA A 114 5.45 12.80 3.03
CA ALA A 114 6.42 13.84 2.65
C ALA A 114 7.09 13.54 1.31
N LEU A 115 7.33 12.27 0.99
CA LEU A 115 7.85 11.87 -0.32
C LEU A 115 6.85 12.23 -1.42
N TYR A 116 5.56 11.94 -1.21
CA TYR A 116 4.52 12.25 -2.18
C TYR A 116 4.45 13.74 -2.52
N GLU A 117 4.60 14.61 -1.52
CA GLU A 117 4.59 16.06 -1.70
C GLU A 117 5.82 16.61 -2.46
N ASN A 118 6.91 15.85 -2.55
CA ASN A 118 8.20 16.30 -3.09
C ASN A 118 8.74 15.40 -4.22
N LEU A 119 7.87 14.63 -4.90
CA LEU A 119 8.28 13.65 -5.91
C LEU A 119 9.16 14.22 -7.04
N ASP A 120 8.92 15.46 -7.45
CA ASP A 120 9.64 16.09 -8.57
C ASP A 120 11.07 16.53 -8.19
N ASP A 121 11.31 16.78 -6.90
CA ASP A 121 12.56 17.33 -6.37
C ASP A 121 13.56 16.25 -5.92
N VAL A 122 13.12 14.98 -5.88
CA VAL A 122 13.94 13.84 -5.45
C VAL A 122 14.37 12.95 -6.61
N PHE A 123 15.41 12.14 -6.39
CA PHE A 123 15.77 11.02 -7.23
C PHE A 123 15.42 9.72 -6.50
N LEU A 124 14.44 9.00 -7.03
CA LEU A 124 13.96 7.74 -6.46
C LEU A 124 14.85 6.58 -6.93
N LEU A 125 15.62 6.00 -6.00
CA LEU A 125 16.55 4.91 -6.24
C LEU A 125 16.00 3.59 -5.68
N ASP A 126 15.48 2.74 -6.55
CA ASP A 126 15.00 1.41 -6.14
C ASP A 126 16.13 0.39 -6.17
N VAL A 127 16.45 -0.18 -5.01
CA VAL A 127 17.59 -1.10 -4.82
C VAL A 127 17.20 -2.58 -4.82
N ARG A 128 15.96 -2.88 -5.21
CA ARG A 128 15.48 -4.25 -5.39
C ARG A 128 16.07 -4.91 -6.62
N ASN A 129 15.85 -6.22 -6.74
CA ASN A 129 16.19 -6.93 -7.96
C ASN A 129 15.29 -6.46 -9.13
N ALA A 130 15.78 -6.62 -10.36
CA ALA A 130 15.10 -6.11 -11.55
C ALA A 130 13.73 -6.76 -11.79
N ASP A 131 13.57 -8.04 -11.42
CA ASP A 131 12.29 -8.76 -11.47
C ASP A 131 11.25 -8.13 -10.52
N GLU A 132 11.63 -7.89 -9.27
CA GLU A 132 10.76 -7.22 -8.28
C GLU A 132 10.37 -5.80 -8.73
N PHE A 133 11.30 -5.08 -9.35
CA PHE A 133 11.08 -3.74 -9.87
C PHE A 133 10.14 -3.73 -11.08
N SER A 134 10.22 -4.75 -11.94
CA SER A 134 9.38 -4.86 -13.13
C SER A 134 7.91 -5.15 -12.82
N GLU A 135 7.64 -5.83 -11.70
CA GLU A 135 6.27 -6.18 -11.29
C GLU A 135 5.50 -5.00 -10.67
N TYR A 136 6.18 -4.14 -9.91
CA TYR A 136 5.59 -2.98 -9.25
C TYR A 136 6.67 -2.01 -8.78
N LYS A 137 6.47 -0.71 -8.98
CA LYS A 137 7.43 0.35 -8.63
C LYS A 137 6.73 1.69 -8.41
N ILE A 138 7.41 2.61 -7.73
CA ILE A 138 6.97 4.01 -7.69
C ILE A 138 7.23 4.63 -9.07
N PRO A 139 6.26 5.27 -9.73
CA PRO A 139 6.47 5.96 -11.00
C PRO A 139 7.66 6.94 -10.92
N GLY A 140 8.50 6.94 -11.96
CA GLY A 140 9.71 7.79 -12.00
C GLY A 140 10.95 7.23 -11.28
N SER A 141 10.83 6.10 -10.57
CA SER A 141 12.00 5.46 -9.94
C SER A 141 12.96 4.81 -10.93
N VAL A 142 14.24 4.83 -10.57
CA VAL A 142 15.35 4.20 -11.29
C VAL A 142 15.83 3.00 -10.50
N ASN A 143 15.95 1.84 -11.15
CA ASN A 143 16.42 0.63 -10.50
C ASN A 143 17.94 0.49 -10.63
N ILE A 144 18.62 0.48 -9.48
CA ILE A 144 20.02 0.05 -9.35
C ILE A 144 20.03 -1.00 -8.24
N PRO A 145 20.00 -2.29 -8.58
CA PRO A 145 19.95 -3.35 -7.57
C PRO A 145 21.11 -3.26 -6.58
N LEU A 146 20.87 -3.71 -5.34
CA LEU A 146 21.86 -3.62 -4.25
C LEU A 146 23.23 -4.23 -4.60
N ASN A 147 23.28 -5.28 -5.42
CA ASN A 147 24.53 -5.90 -5.85
C ASN A 147 25.41 -5.01 -6.75
N ALA A 148 24.83 -3.98 -7.38
CA ALA A 148 25.52 -3.05 -8.26
C ALA A 148 25.91 -1.74 -7.55
N ILE A 149 25.36 -1.45 -6.36
CA ILE A 149 25.54 -0.15 -5.71
C ILE A 149 26.96 0.09 -5.18
N PHE A 150 27.72 -0.99 -4.94
CA PHE A 150 29.12 -0.91 -4.51
C PHE A 150 30.10 -0.70 -5.67
N ASP A 151 29.63 -0.74 -6.93
CA ASP A 151 30.45 -0.40 -8.09
C ASP A 151 30.49 1.12 -8.31
N THR A 152 31.66 1.70 -8.13
CA THR A 152 31.93 3.14 -8.35
C THR A 152 31.44 3.67 -9.70
N LYS A 153 31.52 2.89 -10.79
CA LYS A 153 31.03 3.33 -12.11
C LYS A 153 29.51 3.40 -12.19
N THR A 154 28.83 2.55 -11.41
CA THR A 154 27.38 2.56 -11.31
C THR A 154 26.91 3.80 -10.54
N LEU A 155 27.64 4.18 -9.49
CA LEU A 155 27.35 5.38 -8.70
C LEU A 155 27.51 6.70 -9.47
N GLU A 156 28.33 6.74 -10.54
CA GLU A 156 28.44 7.91 -11.42
C GLU A 156 27.13 8.25 -12.14
N GLN A 157 26.18 7.30 -12.23
CA GLN A 157 24.88 7.50 -12.87
C GLN A 157 23.87 8.20 -11.95
N ILE A 158 24.17 8.31 -10.65
CA ILE A 158 23.28 8.93 -9.67
C ILE A 158 23.47 10.45 -9.72
N PRO A 159 22.38 11.24 -9.87
CA PRO A 159 22.47 12.69 -9.89
C PRO A 159 23.01 13.21 -8.56
N LYS A 160 23.89 14.22 -8.61
CA LYS A 160 24.50 14.82 -7.42
C LYS A 160 23.78 16.11 -6.97
N ASP A 161 22.87 16.59 -7.79
CA ASP A 161 22.09 17.82 -7.62
C ASP A 161 20.69 17.58 -7.06
N LYS A 162 20.27 16.32 -6.90
CA LYS A 162 18.98 15.93 -6.33
C LYS A 162 19.15 15.23 -4.98
N GLU A 163 18.12 15.32 -4.14
CA GLU A 163 18.04 14.50 -2.93
C GLU A 163 17.73 13.05 -3.31
N ILE A 164 18.58 12.11 -2.90
CA ILE A 164 18.42 10.68 -3.22
C ILE A 164 17.50 10.03 -2.18
N VAL A 165 16.48 9.31 -2.65
CA VAL A 165 15.60 8.50 -1.79
C VAL A 165 15.71 7.04 -2.19
N THR A 166 16.28 6.22 -1.32
CA THR A 166 16.42 4.78 -1.54
C THR A 166 15.16 4.01 -1.16
N ILE A 167 14.78 3.07 -2.02
CA ILE A 167 13.53 2.31 -1.93
C ILE A 167 13.83 0.81 -1.96
N CYS A 168 13.17 0.07 -1.07
CA CYS A 168 13.04 -1.38 -1.14
C CYS A 168 11.69 -1.79 -0.48
N PRO A 169 11.36 -3.07 -0.26
CA PRO A 169 10.04 -3.43 0.28
C PRO A 169 9.75 -2.81 1.65
N HIS A 170 10.74 -2.83 2.57
CA HIS A 170 10.56 -2.43 3.98
C HIS A 170 11.63 -1.50 4.54
N GLY A 171 12.61 -1.07 3.72
CA GLY A 171 13.74 -0.23 4.13
C GLY A 171 15.05 -0.97 4.41
N ASN A 172 15.04 -2.27 4.73
CA ASN A 172 16.25 -3.01 5.14
C ASN A 172 17.37 -3.01 4.08
N ARG A 173 17.05 -3.31 2.82
CA ARG A 173 18.01 -3.22 1.70
C ARG A 173 18.47 -1.79 1.42
N ALA A 174 17.55 -0.84 1.56
CA ALA A 174 17.82 0.58 1.32
C ALA A 174 18.83 1.13 2.33
N MET A 175 18.92 0.56 3.54
CA MET A 175 19.95 0.93 4.51
C MET A 175 21.36 0.55 4.06
N VAL A 176 21.57 -0.67 3.57
CA VAL A 176 22.88 -1.11 3.05
C VAL A 176 23.26 -0.29 1.82
N ALA A 177 22.28 0.05 0.98
CA ALA A 177 22.48 1.00 -0.11
C ALA A 177 22.92 2.39 0.39
N ASN A 178 22.26 2.94 1.42
CA ASN A 178 22.63 4.24 1.98
C ASN A 178 24.04 4.26 2.58
N PHE A 179 24.45 3.17 3.23
CA PHE A 179 25.84 3.02 3.66
C PHE A 179 26.81 3.09 2.47
N ALA A 180 26.54 2.39 1.38
CA ALA A 180 27.37 2.43 0.17
C ALA A 180 27.43 3.84 -0.44
N LEU A 181 26.29 4.53 -0.50
CA LEU A 181 26.19 5.90 -1.00
C LEU A 181 26.98 6.88 -0.13
N GLU A 182 26.89 6.76 1.20
CA GLU A 182 27.62 7.60 2.14
C GLU A 182 29.14 7.41 2.01
N GLN A 183 29.61 6.16 1.84
CA GLN A 183 31.03 5.88 1.56
C GLN A 183 31.51 6.52 0.24
N ALA A 184 30.61 6.72 -0.72
CA ALA A 184 30.89 7.43 -1.97
C ALA A 184 30.68 8.96 -1.88
N GLY A 185 30.36 9.49 -0.68
CA GLY A 185 30.11 10.92 -0.46
C GLY A 185 28.75 11.41 -0.98
N ILE A 186 27.79 10.51 -1.21
CA ILE A 186 26.44 10.81 -1.70
C ILE A 186 25.48 10.76 -0.50
N SER A 187 24.80 11.87 -0.21
CA SER A 187 23.77 11.90 0.83
C SER A 187 22.46 11.34 0.30
N SER A 188 21.82 10.48 1.07
CA SER A 188 20.52 9.88 0.74
C SER A 188 19.60 9.80 1.95
N LYS A 189 18.31 9.57 1.68
CA LYS A 189 17.27 9.24 2.65
C LYS A 189 16.67 7.88 2.37
N THR A 190 16.26 7.15 3.40
CA THR A 190 15.44 5.93 3.24
C THR A 190 13.96 6.30 3.22
N LEU A 191 13.20 5.74 2.27
CA LEU A 191 11.74 5.78 2.34
C LEU A 191 11.25 4.93 3.52
N GLU A 192 10.59 5.56 4.48
CA GLU A 192 10.12 4.88 5.68
C GLU A 192 9.11 3.77 5.35
N GLY A 193 9.37 2.57 5.89
CA GLY A 193 8.54 1.40 5.60
C GLY A 193 8.63 0.92 4.15
N GLY A 194 9.50 1.50 3.32
CA GLY A 194 9.67 1.13 1.91
C GLY A 194 8.39 1.24 1.09
N LEU A 195 8.24 0.34 0.11
CA LEU A 195 7.03 0.25 -0.71
C LEU A 195 5.79 -0.13 0.10
N ALA A 196 5.95 -0.90 1.19
CA ALA A 196 4.84 -1.23 2.07
C ALA A 196 4.26 0.06 2.72
N GLY A 197 5.14 0.96 3.16
CA GLY A 197 4.78 2.29 3.67
C GLY A 197 4.20 3.20 2.59
N TRP A 198 4.80 3.24 1.40
CA TRP A 198 4.29 3.98 0.25
C TRP A 198 2.85 3.62 -0.10
N ASN A 199 2.54 2.33 -0.05
CA ASN A 199 1.21 1.84 -0.34
C ASN A 199 0.15 2.36 0.63
N GLN A 200 0.51 2.91 1.79
CA GLN A 200 -0.44 3.44 2.77
C GLN A 200 -0.71 4.95 2.65
N VAL A 201 -0.13 5.64 1.66
CA VAL A 201 -0.39 7.07 1.46
C VAL A 201 -1.79 7.26 0.88
N LEU A 202 -2.58 8.10 1.56
CA LEU A 202 -3.93 8.48 1.15
C LEU A 202 -3.97 9.97 0.79
N LYS A 203 -4.38 10.28 -0.44
CA LYS A 203 -4.56 11.65 -0.93
C LYS A 203 -6.06 11.97 -1.11
N PRO A 204 -6.65 12.85 -0.29
CA PRO A 204 -7.99 13.35 -0.52
C PRO A 204 -8.01 14.40 -1.64
N VAL A 205 -8.98 14.31 -2.55
CA VAL A 205 -9.22 15.25 -3.64
C VAL A 205 -10.71 15.56 -3.70
N THR A 206 -11.09 16.85 -3.57
CA THR A 206 -12.49 17.26 -3.74
C THR A 206 -12.83 17.28 -5.23
N VAL A 207 -13.72 16.38 -5.65
CA VAL A 207 -14.15 16.27 -7.06
C VAL A 207 -15.39 17.13 -7.33
N VAL A 208 -16.31 17.15 -6.36
CA VAL A 208 -17.55 17.94 -6.44
C VAL A 208 -17.67 18.78 -5.18
N ASP A 209 -17.72 20.09 -5.32
CA ASP A 209 -17.95 21.03 -4.21
C ASP A 209 -19.32 21.70 -4.35
N GLY A 210 -20.36 21.00 -3.89
CA GLY A 210 -21.76 21.44 -4.00
C GLY A 210 -22.60 21.02 -2.80
N PRO A 211 -23.95 21.11 -2.88
CA PRO A 211 -24.86 20.71 -1.80
C PRO A 211 -24.65 19.26 -1.32
N THR A 212 -24.26 18.40 -2.26
CA THR A 212 -23.72 17.07 -2.03
C THR A 212 -22.28 17.08 -2.55
N LYS A 213 -21.33 17.13 -1.62
CA LYS A 213 -19.89 17.19 -1.89
C LYS A 213 -19.34 15.78 -2.03
N VAL A 214 -18.42 15.57 -2.98
CA VAL A 214 -17.73 14.29 -3.19
C VAL A 214 -16.22 14.52 -3.07
N ILE A 215 -15.60 13.83 -2.12
CA ILE A 215 -14.16 13.79 -1.93
C ILE A 215 -13.71 12.37 -2.28
N GLN A 216 -12.82 12.23 -3.25
CA GLN A 216 -12.16 10.98 -3.57
C GLN A 216 -10.88 10.86 -2.72
N VAL A 217 -10.71 9.75 -2.02
CA VAL A 217 -9.51 9.44 -1.24
C VAL A 217 -8.72 8.38 -2.01
N GLN A 218 -7.55 8.75 -2.51
CA GLN A 218 -6.74 7.92 -3.40
C GLN A 218 -5.61 7.25 -2.65
N LYS A 219 -5.46 5.93 -2.79
CA LYS A 219 -4.30 5.19 -2.31
C LYS A 219 -3.26 5.12 -3.41
N ILE A 220 -2.38 6.12 -3.42
CA ILE A 220 -1.49 6.42 -4.55
C ILE A 220 -0.55 5.26 -4.94
N GLY A 221 -0.17 4.40 -3.99
CA GLY A 221 0.67 3.23 -4.25
C GLY A 221 -0.09 2.02 -4.81
N LYS A 222 -1.42 2.07 -4.91
CA LYS A 222 -2.22 0.90 -5.30
C LYS A 222 -3.34 1.20 -6.28
N GLY A 223 -3.63 2.47 -6.54
CA GLY A 223 -4.74 2.86 -7.39
C GLY A 223 -6.11 2.46 -6.85
N CYS A 224 -6.22 2.20 -5.54
CA CYS A 224 -7.49 2.06 -4.85
C CYS A 224 -8.09 3.44 -4.57
N LEU A 225 -9.40 3.54 -4.67
CA LEU A 225 -10.17 4.76 -4.55
C LEU A 225 -11.28 4.53 -3.53
N SER A 226 -11.33 5.41 -2.54
CA SER A 226 -12.43 5.50 -1.59
C SER A 226 -13.14 6.84 -1.77
N TYR A 227 -14.36 6.96 -1.22
CA TYR A 227 -15.16 8.15 -1.38
C TYR A 227 -15.75 8.60 -0.06
N ILE A 228 -15.66 9.90 0.21
CA ILE A 228 -16.42 10.57 1.25
C ILE A 228 -17.46 11.44 0.57
N VAL A 229 -18.73 11.19 0.85
CA VAL A 229 -19.84 11.95 0.29
C VAL A 229 -20.54 12.69 1.42
N VAL A 230 -20.57 14.02 1.33
CA VAL A 230 -21.01 14.91 2.40
C VAL A 230 -22.27 15.66 1.96
N SER A 231 -23.29 15.67 2.81
CA SER A 231 -24.49 16.48 2.64
C SER A 231 -24.89 17.06 4.00
N ASN A 232 -25.05 18.38 4.08
CA ASN A 232 -25.49 19.08 5.29
C ASN A 232 -24.76 18.66 6.60
N GLY A 233 -23.44 18.50 6.54
CA GLY A 233 -22.60 18.12 7.68
C GLY A 233 -22.57 16.62 8.02
N ASP A 234 -23.45 15.81 7.42
CA ASP A 234 -23.40 14.34 7.51
C ASP A 234 -22.63 13.77 6.33
N ALA A 235 -21.83 12.74 6.58
CA ALA A 235 -21.07 12.05 5.56
C ALA A 235 -21.28 10.54 5.57
N ILE A 236 -21.23 9.95 4.38
CA ILE A 236 -21.01 8.52 4.17
C ILE A 236 -19.59 8.30 3.65
N VAL A 237 -19.02 7.14 3.96
CA VAL A 237 -17.75 6.68 3.37
C VAL A 237 -17.97 5.37 2.63
N ILE A 238 -17.48 5.26 1.40
CA ILE A 238 -17.60 4.09 0.54
C ILE A 238 -16.20 3.53 0.28
N ASP A 239 -16.01 2.23 0.51
CA ASP A 239 -14.76 1.47 0.35
C ASP A 239 -13.55 2.11 1.09
N PRO A 240 -13.64 2.40 2.40
CA PRO A 240 -12.55 3.04 3.13
C PRO A 240 -11.29 2.18 3.19
N LEU A 241 -10.15 2.86 3.08
CA LEU A 241 -8.81 2.29 3.00
C LEU A 241 -8.02 2.55 4.28
N TYR A 242 -7.03 1.70 4.59
CA TYR A 242 -6.07 2.02 5.64
C TYR A 242 -5.02 3.05 5.17
N PRO A 243 -4.55 3.94 6.09
CA PRO A 243 -4.96 4.07 7.50
C PRO A 243 -6.30 4.81 7.68
N PHE A 244 -7.20 4.29 8.50
CA PHE A 244 -8.56 4.83 8.64
C PHE A 244 -8.63 6.18 9.36
N GLU A 245 -7.61 6.51 10.16
CA GLU A 245 -7.53 7.76 10.90
C GLU A 245 -7.51 8.98 9.96
N LYS A 246 -6.97 8.84 8.75
CA LYS A 246 -6.95 9.91 7.73
C LYS A 246 -8.37 10.38 7.37
N TYR A 247 -9.38 9.51 7.40
CA TYR A 247 -10.77 9.90 7.16
C TYR A 247 -11.31 10.80 8.27
N SER A 248 -10.93 10.53 9.52
CA SER A 248 -11.26 11.39 10.66
C SER A 248 -10.59 12.75 10.55
N ASP A 249 -9.37 12.81 10.02
CA ASP A 249 -8.65 14.08 9.83
C ASP A 249 -9.29 14.92 8.73
N VAL A 250 -9.65 14.30 7.59
CA VAL A 250 -10.42 14.97 6.52
C VAL A 250 -11.77 15.47 7.05
N ALA A 251 -12.47 14.68 7.87
CA ALA A 251 -13.73 15.06 8.48
C ALA A 251 -13.63 16.28 9.39
N LYS A 252 -12.56 16.35 10.21
CA LYS A 252 -12.28 17.52 11.06
C LYS A 252 -11.95 18.75 10.23
N GLU A 253 -11.10 18.60 9.22
CA GLU A 253 -10.67 19.70 8.35
C GLU A 253 -11.86 20.33 7.60
N HIS A 254 -12.78 19.50 7.11
CA HIS A 254 -13.92 19.93 6.29
C HIS A 254 -15.20 20.15 7.10
N GLY A 255 -15.19 19.89 8.41
CA GLY A 255 -16.31 20.17 9.31
C GLY A 255 -17.55 19.27 9.11
N PHE A 256 -17.36 17.98 8.86
CA PHE A 256 -18.46 17.01 8.74
C PHE A 256 -18.31 15.83 9.69
N LYS A 257 -19.37 15.03 9.84
CA LYS A 257 -19.39 13.80 10.64
C LYS A 257 -19.60 12.59 9.75
N ILE A 258 -18.71 11.60 9.87
CA ILE A 258 -18.92 10.29 9.27
C ILE A 258 -20.01 9.56 10.06
N THR A 259 -21.13 9.26 9.40
CA THR A 259 -22.32 8.66 10.04
C THR A 259 -22.59 7.24 9.56
N ARG A 260 -22.10 6.89 8.37
CA ARG A 260 -22.31 5.59 7.72
C ARG A 260 -21.08 5.20 6.91
N VAL A 261 -20.78 3.91 6.87
CA VAL A 261 -19.65 3.34 6.15
C VAL A 261 -20.11 2.12 5.37
N PHE A 262 -19.71 2.03 4.11
CA PHE A 262 -20.14 1.03 3.15
C PHE A 262 -18.92 0.38 2.49
N ASP A 263 -19.00 -0.92 2.20
CA ASP A 263 -18.19 -1.53 1.15
C ASP A 263 -19.09 -1.94 -0.02
N THR A 264 -18.62 -1.70 -1.25
CA THR A 264 -19.29 -2.12 -2.49
C THR A 264 -19.26 -3.64 -2.65
N HIS A 265 -18.19 -4.30 -2.22
CA HIS A 265 -18.01 -5.75 -2.33
C HIS A 265 -16.93 -6.27 -1.37
N GLN A 266 -16.76 -7.59 -1.31
CA GLN A 266 -15.62 -8.20 -0.61
C GLN A 266 -14.31 -8.00 -1.37
N HIS A 267 -13.59 -6.92 -1.03
CA HIS A 267 -12.29 -6.59 -1.60
C HIS A 267 -11.29 -7.74 -1.45
N ALA A 268 -10.56 -8.03 -2.51
CA ALA A 268 -9.58 -9.13 -2.57
C ALA A 268 -8.13 -8.63 -2.66
N ASP A 269 -7.94 -7.35 -2.97
CA ASP A 269 -6.65 -6.72 -3.18
C ASP A 269 -6.21 -5.92 -1.94
N HIS A 270 -7.13 -5.36 -1.17
CA HIS A 270 -6.83 -4.56 0.04
C HIS A 270 -7.70 -4.93 1.25
N VAL A 271 -7.19 -4.61 2.44
CA VAL A 271 -7.94 -4.80 3.68
C VAL A 271 -8.91 -3.62 3.84
N SER A 272 -10.21 -3.91 3.87
CA SER A 272 -11.23 -2.88 4.09
C SER A 272 -11.09 -2.29 5.48
N ALA A 273 -11.04 -0.97 5.54
CA ALA A 273 -11.01 -0.23 6.80
C ALA A 273 -12.42 0.03 7.36
N ALA A 274 -13.47 -0.51 6.74
CA ALA A 274 -14.86 -0.14 7.02
C ALA A 274 -15.25 -0.40 8.46
N ARG A 275 -14.87 -1.56 9.02
CA ARG A 275 -15.18 -1.94 10.40
C ARG A 275 -14.51 -1.01 11.41
N ASN A 276 -13.22 -0.73 11.21
CA ASN A 276 -12.44 0.10 12.12
C ASN A 276 -12.87 1.57 12.03
N LEU A 277 -13.10 2.07 10.82
CA LEU A 277 -13.61 3.42 10.61
C LEU A 277 -15.00 3.58 11.23
N ALA A 278 -15.93 2.64 10.98
CA ALA A 278 -17.27 2.69 11.54
C ALA A 278 -17.25 2.70 13.06
N LYS A 279 -16.45 1.83 13.68
CA LYS A 279 -16.26 1.80 15.14
C LYS A 279 -15.65 3.10 15.66
N HIS A 280 -14.62 3.61 15.02
CA HIS A 280 -13.91 4.82 15.44
C HIS A 280 -14.80 6.08 15.33
N ALA A 281 -15.58 6.18 14.25
CA ALA A 281 -16.49 7.30 14.01
C ALA A 281 -17.85 7.16 14.72
N ASN A 282 -18.12 6.03 15.39
CA ASN A 282 -19.44 5.64 15.89
C ASN A 282 -20.52 5.75 14.80
N ALA A 283 -20.20 5.22 13.62
CA ALA A 283 -21.01 5.20 12.42
C ALA A 283 -21.65 3.83 12.19
N LYS A 284 -22.73 3.79 11.42
CA LYS A 284 -23.36 2.53 11.01
C LYS A 284 -22.57 1.88 9.89
N LEU A 285 -22.29 0.58 10.02
CA LEU A 285 -21.61 -0.23 9.02
C LEU A 285 -22.62 -0.93 8.11
N TYR A 286 -22.39 -0.91 6.80
CA TYR A 286 -23.27 -1.48 5.78
C TYR A 286 -22.51 -2.38 4.82
N PHE A 287 -23.04 -3.59 4.58
CA PHE A 287 -22.48 -4.57 3.65
C PHE A 287 -23.57 -5.20 2.78
N SER A 288 -23.13 -5.83 1.68
CA SER A 288 -24.01 -6.56 0.79
C SER A 288 -24.65 -7.77 1.46
N LYS A 289 -25.98 -7.91 1.36
CA LYS A 289 -26.72 -9.10 1.80
C LYS A 289 -26.50 -10.33 0.91
N TYR A 290 -25.85 -10.14 -0.24
CA TYR A 290 -25.61 -11.18 -1.24
C TYR A 290 -24.23 -11.85 -1.07
N GLU A 291 -23.50 -11.49 -0.02
CA GLU A 291 -22.18 -11.97 0.33
C GLU A 291 -22.15 -12.40 1.81
N GLY A 292 -21.30 -13.38 2.13
CA GLY A 292 -21.21 -13.91 3.49
C GLY A 292 -20.22 -13.13 4.34
N TYR A 293 -20.69 -12.52 5.43
CA TYR A 293 -19.86 -11.82 6.41
C TYR A 293 -20.12 -12.36 7.83
N GLU A 294 -19.07 -12.48 8.63
CA GLU A 294 -19.08 -12.88 10.05
C GLU A 294 -18.90 -11.65 10.96
N VAL A 295 -19.69 -10.61 10.72
CA VAL A 295 -19.54 -9.30 11.38
C VAL A 295 -20.92 -8.72 11.68
N ASP A 296 -21.02 -7.97 12.77
CA ASP A 296 -22.22 -7.21 13.10
C ASP A 296 -22.30 -5.96 12.21
N ALA A 297 -23.22 -5.97 11.24
CA ALA A 297 -23.40 -4.94 10.24
C ALA A 297 -24.86 -4.87 9.76
N ASN A 298 -25.21 -3.78 9.10
CA ASN A 298 -26.50 -3.66 8.41
C ASN A 298 -26.35 -4.26 7.00
N PHE A 299 -27.14 -5.28 6.68
CA PHE A 299 -27.10 -5.92 5.37
C PHE A 299 -28.13 -5.32 4.43
N VAL A 300 -27.68 -4.87 3.26
CA VAL A 300 -28.48 -4.15 2.27
C VAL A 300 -28.39 -4.79 0.90
N GLY A 301 -29.35 -4.52 0.02
CA GLY A 301 -29.33 -4.97 -1.36
C GLY A 301 -30.16 -4.09 -2.29
N ASP A 302 -30.54 -4.64 -3.43
CA ASP A 302 -31.20 -3.91 -4.52
C ASP A 302 -32.42 -3.12 -3.99
N ASP A 303 -32.57 -1.89 -4.46
CA ASP A 303 -33.65 -0.93 -4.16
C ASP A 303 -33.73 -0.41 -2.72
N ASP A 304 -32.81 -0.79 -1.82
CA ASP A 304 -32.73 -0.19 -0.49
C ASP A 304 -32.31 1.30 -0.61
N GLU A 305 -32.95 2.17 0.19
CA GLU A 305 -32.65 3.60 0.25
C GLU A 305 -32.20 4.04 1.64
N ILE A 306 -31.18 4.90 1.69
CA ILE A 306 -30.61 5.42 2.93
C ILE A 306 -30.40 6.93 2.80
N SER A 307 -31.11 7.71 3.62
CA SER A 307 -30.90 9.15 3.71
C SER A 307 -29.73 9.51 4.62
N PHE A 308 -29.00 10.58 4.30
CA PHE A 308 -27.96 11.19 5.14
C PHE A 308 -27.88 12.69 4.84
N GLY A 309 -27.86 13.54 5.88
CA GLY A 309 -28.01 14.98 5.67
C GLY A 309 -29.29 15.30 4.89
N ASN A 310 -29.14 15.94 3.71
CA ASN A 310 -30.23 16.21 2.78
C ASN A 310 -30.20 15.31 1.53
N ALA A 311 -29.25 14.38 1.43
CA ALA A 311 -29.05 13.51 0.29
C ALA A 311 -29.69 12.13 0.51
N THR A 312 -29.95 11.42 -0.58
CA THR A 312 -30.44 10.03 -0.58
C THR A 312 -29.48 9.15 -1.35
N LEU A 313 -29.08 8.05 -0.73
CA LEU A 313 -28.35 6.95 -1.35
C LEU A 313 -29.32 5.83 -1.74
N LYS A 314 -29.36 5.46 -3.02
CA LYS A 314 -30.04 4.26 -3.53
C LYS A 314 -29.02 3.15 -3.80
N ILE A 315 -29.38 1.93 -3.48
CA ILE A 315 -28.52 0.76 -3.62
C ILE A 315 -28.94 -0.04 -4.84
N ILE A 316 -27.96 -0.36 -5.71
CA ILE A 316 -28.16 -1.13 -6.92
C ILE A 316 -27.33 -2.40 -6.81
N HIS A 317 -27.95 -3.58 -6.89
CA HIS A 317 -27.23 -4.85 -6.96
C HIS A 317 -26.59 -4.99 -8.34
N THR A 318 -25.27 -5.02 -8.38
CA THR A 318 -24.48 -5.00 -9.62
C THR A 318 -23.52 -6.19 -9.67
N PRO A 319 -24.01 -7.44 -9.73
CA PRO A 319 -23.15 -8.61 -9.76
C PRO A 319 -22.33 -8.66 -11.05
N GLY A 320 -21.11 -9.19 -10.95
CA GLY A 320 -20.23 -9.36 -12.12
C GLY A 320 -18.79 -9.57 -11.70
N HIS A 321 -18.23 -8.64 -10.92
CA HIS A 321 -16.92 -8.81 -10.29
C HIS A 321 -16.99 -9.84 -9.15
N THR A 322 -17.86 -9.59 -8.18
CA THR A 322 -18.28 -10.54 -7.16
C THR A 322 -19.79 -10.82 -7.28
N PRO A 323 -20.33 -11.89 -6.66
CA PRO A 323 -21.77 -12.15 -6.71
C PRO A 323 -22.57 -11.11 -5.90
N GLY A 324 -21.95 -10.47 -4.90
CA GLY A 324 -22.61 -9.50 -4.04
C GLY A 324 -22.23 -8.04 -4.29
N SER A 325 -21.51 -7.74 -5.37
CA SER A 325 -21.13 -6.37 -5.72
C SER A 325 -22.36 -5.45 -5.77
N LEU A 326 -22.26 -4.30 -5.10
CA LEU A 326 -23.26 -3.23 -5.07
C LEU A 326 -22.69 -1.95 -5.69
N SER A 327 -23.55 -1.19 -6.35
CA SER A 327 -23.31 0.19 -6.73
C SER A 327 -24.20 1.13 -5.92
N TYR A 328 -23.70 2.33 -5.66
CA TYR A 328 -24.31 3.31 -4.76
C TYR A 328 -24.64 4.57 -5.54
N LEU A 329 -25.93 4.87 -5.74
CA LEU A 329 -26.39 6.04 -6.48
C LEU A 329 -26.85 7.14 -5.51
N VAL A 330 -26.14 8.26 -5.48
CA VAL A 330 -26.46 9.42 -4.63
C VAL A 330 -27.15 10.50 -5.45
N ASP A 331 -28.32 10.93 -4.98
CA ASP A 331 -29.15 12.02 -5.56
C ASP A 331 -29.42 11.89 -7.07
N ASP A 332 -29.40 10.66 -7.60
CA ASP A 332 -29.50 10.36 -9.04
C ASP A 332 -28.42 11.06 -9.91
N LYS A 333 -27.30 11.46 -9.28
CA LYS A 333 -26.22 12.26 -9.89
C LYS A 333 -24.85 11.62 -9.83
N PHE A 334 -24.56 10.84 -8.79
CA PHE A 334 -23.24 10.26 -8.56
C PHE A 334 -23.42 8.76 -8.33
N VAL A 335 -22.84 7.92 -9.18
CA VAL A 335 -22.84 6.47 -9.01
C VAL A 335 -21.44 5.99 -8.64
N PHE A 336 -21.32 5.35 -7.48
CA PHE A 336 -20.11 4.66 -7.05
C PHE A 336 -20.22 3.20 -7.47
N THR A 337 -19.39 2.78 -8.41
CA THR A 337 -19.59 1.54 -9.19
C THR A 337 -18.81 0.34 -8.68
N GLY A 338 -18.04 0.50 -7.60
CA GLY A 338 -17.16 -0.56 -7.12
C GLY A 338 -16.19 -1.00 -8.21
N ASP A 339 -15.98 -2.31 -8.30
CA ASP A 339 -15.19 -2.96 -9.34
C ASP A 339 -16.05 -3.48 -10.50
N ILE A 340 -17.03 -2.70 -10.95
CA ILE A 340 -17.90 -3.07 -12.09
C ILE A 340 -17.58 -2.25 -13.34
N LEU A 341 -17.62 -0.91 -13.21
CA LEU A 341 -17.38 0.03 -14.30
C LEU A 341 -16.27 1.00 -13.88
N PHE A 342 -15.21 1.07 -14.68
CA PHE A 342 -14.05 1.94 -14.47
C PHE A 342 -14.05 3.14 -15.43
N VAL A 343 -13.11 4.07 -15.25
CA VAL A 343 -13.03 5.30 -16.07
C VAL A 343 -12.84 4.94 -17.56
N GLU A 344 -11.93 4.02 -17.85
CA GLU A 344 -11.54 3.63 -19.22
C GLU A 344 -11.75 2.13 -19.51
N SER A 345 -12.31 1.38 -18.56
CA SER A 345 -12.44 -0.08 -18.66
C SER A 345 -13.60 -0.60 -17.80
N ILE A 346 -13.63 -1.90 -17.58
CA ILE A 346 -14.58 -2.63 -16.75
C ILE A 346 -13.85 -3.48 -15.70
N GLY A 347 -14.59 -3.86 -14.67
CA GLY A 347 -14.14 -4.85 -13.70
C GLY A 347 -13.97 -6.23 -14.31
N ARG A 348 -13.04 -7.00 -13.77
CA ARG A 348 -12.88 -8.41 -14.15
C ARG A 348 -13.76 -9.31 -13.28
N PRO A 349 -14.33 -10.40 -13.80
CA PRO A 349 -14.90 -11.47 -12.98
C PRO A 349 -13.84 -12.15 -12.13
N ASP A 350 -14.02 -12.18 -10.81
CA ASP A 350 -12.98 -12.71 -9.96
C ASP A 350 -13.01 -14.24 -9.85
N LEU A 351 -14.18 -14.89 -9.95
CA LEU A 351 -14.32 -16.36 -9.85
C LEU A 351 -14.01 -17.10 -11.15
N ARG A 352 -12.81 -17.70 -11.23
CA ARG A 352 -12.33 -18.43 -12.42
C ARG A 352 -13.20 -19.65 -12.79
N ASP A 353 -13.70 -20.39 -11.81
CA ASP A 353 -14.50 -21.60 -12.06
C ASP A 353 -15.92 -21.30 -12.57
N GLN A 354 -16.36 -20.04 -12.48
CA GLN A 354 -17.68 -19.55 -12.93
C GLN A 354 -17.53 -18.31 -13.82
N ALA A 355 -16.38 -18.16 -14.50
CA ALA A 355 -16.04 -16.94 -15.23
C ALA A 355 -17.08 -16.54 -16.28
N GLU A 356 -17.65 -17.52 -17.00
CA GLU A 356 -18.69 -17.28 -18.00
C GLU A 356 -19.99 -16.75 -17.39
N GLU A 357 -20.48 -17.38 -16.31
CA GLU A 357 -21.67 -16.93 -15.59
C GLU A 357 -21.49 -15.50 -15.03
N PHE A 358 -20.30 -15.20 -14.53
CA PHE A 358 -20.00 -13.88 -13.98
C PHE A 358 -19.84 -12.83 -15.09
N ALA A 359 -19.24 -13.18 -16.23
CA ALA A 359 -19.17 -12.30 -17.39
C ALA A 359 -20.57 -12.00 -17.95
N GLU A 360 -21.49 -12.98 -17.96
CA GLU A 360 -22.89 -12.76 -18.33
C GLU A 360 -23.58 -11.77 -17.39
N LYS A 361 -23.41 -11.96 -16.07
CA LYS A 361 -23.95 -11.05 -15.05
C LYS A 361 -23.35 -9.65 -15.16
N LEU A 362 -22.04 -9.56 -15.39
CA LEU A 362 -21.34 -8.29 -15.59
C LEU A 362 -21.90 -7.55 -16.79
N TYR A 363 -22.08 -8.23 -17.93
CA TYR A 363 -22.69 -7.63 -19.12
C TYR A 363 -24.10 -7.09 -18.82
N ALA A 364 -24.96 -7.90 -18.20
CA ALA A 364 -26.31 -7.47 -17.83
C ALA A 364 -26.31 -6.29 -16.86
N THR A 365 -25.45 -6.32 -15.84
CA THR A 365 -25.25 -5.21 -14.90
C THR A 365 -24.85 -3.92 -15.62
N LEU A 366 -23.88 -3.98 -16.52
CA LEU A 366 -23.41 -2.82 -17.28
C LEU A 366 -24.54 -2.26 -18.15
N HIS A 367 -25.13 -3.09 -19.01
CA HIS A 367 -26.09 -2.64 -20.03
C HIS A 367 -27.49 -2.33 -19.50
N ASP A 368 -28.00 -3.15 -18.58
CA ASP A 368 -29.39 -3.05 -18.13
C ASP A 368 -29.55 -2.12 -16.92
N LYS A 369 -28.50 -2.01 -16.07
CA LYS A 369 -28.54 -1.22 -14.84
C LYS A 369 -27.72 0.08 -14.89
N LEU A 370 -26.42 0.00 -15.16
CA LEU A 370 -25.55 1.18 -15.05
C LEU A 370 -25.71 2.14 -16.24
N LEU A 371 -25.72 1.63 -17.47
CA LEU A 371 -25.84 2.46 -18.67
C LEU A 371 -27.25 3.04 -18.90
N SER A 372 -28.26 2.58 -18.14
CA SER A 372 -29.61 3.14 -18.15
C SER A 372 -29.78 4.36 -17.23
N LEU A 373 -28.77 4.68 -16.42
CA LEU A 373 -28.71 5.91 -15.64
C LEU A 373 -28.59 7.15 -16.56
N SER A 374 -28.85 8.33 -15.98
CA SER A 374 -28.72 9.62 -16.67
C SER A 374 -27.32 9.80 -17.26
N GLU A 375 -27.23 10.29 -18.49
CA GLU A 375 -25.94 10.47 -19.18
C GLU A 375 -24.98 11.42 -18.45
N GLN A 376 -25.54 12.38 -17.70
CA GLN A 376 -24.79 13.34 -16.89
C GLN A 376 -24.35 12.79 -15.53
N CYS A 377 -24.78 11.58 -15.16
CA CYS A 377 -24.41 10.95 -13.90
C CYS A 377 -22.89 10.72 -13.89
N LEU A 378 -22.22 11.19 -12.84
CA LEU A 378 -20.78 10.95 -12.65
C LEU A 378 -20.56 9.53 -12.15
N VAL A 379 -19.53 8.89 -12.69
CA VAL A 379 -19.15 7.51 -12.40
C VAL A 379 -17.87 7.52 -11.56
N PHE A 380 -17.93 6.88 -10.39
CA PHE A 380 -16.86 6.83 -9.40
C PHE A 380 -16.49 5.37 -9.09
N PRO A 381 -15.41 4.84 -9.69
CA PRO A 381 -14.98 3.46 -9.47
C PRO A 381 -14.16 3.27 -8.18
N THR A 382 -14.02 2.06 -7.68
CA THR A 382 -13.17 1.80 -6.49
C THR A 382 -11.70 1.53 -6.84
N HIS A 383 -11.38 1.39 -8.13
CA HIS A 383 -10.03 1.28 -8.63
C HIS A 383 -9.83 2.07 -9.94
N HIS A 384 -8.59 2.42 -10.24
CA HIS A 384 -8.18 2.83 -11.58
C HIS A 384 -7.05 1.94 -12.09
N GLY A 385 -6.97 1.80 -13.42
CA GLY A 385 -5.90 1.07 -14.08
C GLY A 385 -4.57 1.83 -14.03
N GLU A 386 -3.47 1.11 -14.28
CA GLU A 386 -2.16 1.72 -14.52
C GLU A 386 -2.20 2.53 -15.81
N GLY A 387 -1.63 3.73 -15.80
CA GLY A 387 -1.58 4.62 -16.97
C GLY A 387 -2.88 5.38 -17.27
N VAL A 388 -3.98 5.11 -16.57
CA VAL A 388 -5.20 5.92 -16.65
C VAL A 388 -4.86 7.33 -16.17
N LEU A 389 -5.20 8.33 -16.99
CA LEU A 389 -4.98 9.73 -16.65
C LEU A 389 -6.08 10.24 -15.71
N ASP A 390 -5.69 11.03 -14.72
CA ASP A 390 -6.64 11.74 -13.90
C ASP A 390 -7.31 12.89 -14.66
N THR A 391 -8.47 13.31 -14.16
CA THR A 391 -9.17 14.54 -14.53
C THR A 391 -9.14 15.46 -13.32
N ASP A 392 -8.41 16.58 -13.42
CA ASP A 392 -8.25 17.56 -12.34
C ASP A 392 -7.77 16.94 -11.01
N GLY A 393 -6.85 15.98 -11.09
CA GLY A 393 -6.29 15.28 -9.94
C GLY A 393 -7.15 14.12 -9.42
N ALA A 394 -8.27 13.78 -10.06
CA ALA A 394 -9.19 12.73 -9.65
C ALA A 394 -9.57 11.74 -10.77
N PHE A 395 -9.98 10.54 -10.40
CA PHE A 395 -10.36 9.48 -11.33
C PHE A 395 -11.88 9.29 -11.36
N TYR A 396 -12.55 9.84 -12.36
CA TYR A 396 -13.99 9.70 -12.52
C TYR A 396 -14.38 9.85 -13.99
N SER A 397 -15.61 9.44 -14.33
CA SER A 397 -16.15 9.58 -15.68
C SER A 397 -17.62 10.03 -15.63
N THR A 398 -18.32 9.91 -16.74
CA THR A 398 -19.77 10.11 -16.85
C THR A 398 -20.37 8.90 -17.56
N ILE A 399 -21.65 8.61 -17.32
CA ILE A 399 -22.36 7.58 -18.07
C ILE A 399 -22.29 7.82 -19.58
N GLU A 400 -22.37 9.08 -20.04
CA GLU A 400 -22.20 9.43 -21.45
C GLU A 400 -20.86 8.96 -22.03
N LYS A 401 -19.76 9.19 -21.29
CA LYS A 401 -18.41 8.74 -21.69
C LYS A 401 -18.30 7.22 -21.58
N SER A 402 -18.82 6.60 -20.53
CA SER A 402 -18.78 5.16 -20.32
C SER A 402 -19.44 4.39 -21.47
N LYS A 403 -20.58 4.87 -22.00
CA LYS A 403 -21.24 4.27 -23.18
C LYS A 403 -20.36 4.17 -24.43
N LYS A 404 -19.27 4.96 -24.49
CA LYS A 404 -18.33 5.00 -25.64
C LYS A 404 -17.11 4.11 -25.43
N LEU A 405 -17.01 3.39 -24.30
CA LEU A 405 -15.91 2.47 -24.04
C LEU A 405 -15.97 1.28 -25.02
N PRO A 406 -14.84 0.84 -25.61
CA PRO A 406 -14.82 -0.28 -26.55
C PRO A 406 -15.46 -1.55 -25.99
N TRP A 407 -15.23 -1.85 -24.71
CA TRP A 407 -15.85 -2.98 -24.00
C TRP A 407 -17.38 -2.95 -24.02
N LEU A 408 -17.99 -1.76 -23.99
CA LEU A 408 -19.45 -1.60 -23.93
C LEU A 408 -20.10 -1.50 -25.32
N ASP A 409 -19.32 -1.56 -26.40
CA ASP A 409 -19.82 -1.66 -27.78
C ASP A 409 -19.87 -3.12 -28.27
N LEU A 410 -19.25 -4.04 -27.53
CA LEU A 410 -19.21 -5.46 -27.87
C LEU A 410 -20.59 -6.11 -27.77
N ALA A 411 -20.90 -7.00 -28.71
CA ALA A 411 -22.05 -7.88 -28.56
C ALA A 411 -21.83 -8.84 -27.38
N LYS A 412 -22.90 -9.19 -26.65
CA LYS A 412 -22.88 -10.03 -25.44
C LYS A 412 -21.92 -11.24 -25.52
N GLN A 413 -22.01 -12.05 -26.57
CA GLN A 413 -21.16 -13.24 -26.69
C GLN A 413 -19.68 -12.90 -26.90
N GLU A 414 -19.38 -11.85 -27.67
CA GLU A 414 -18.00 -11.40 -27.87
C GLU A 414 -17.41 -10.86 -26.57
N PHE A 415 -18.20 -10.07 -25.83
CA PHE A 415 -17.84 -9.58 -24.51
C PHE A 415 -17.47 -10.72 -23.57
N ILE A 416 -18.36 -11.72 -23.42
CA ILE A 416 -18.14 -12.88 -22.54
C ILE A 416 -16.85 -13.61 -22.93
N ASN A 417 -16.67 -13.90 -24.22
CA ASN A 417 -15.49 -14.61 -24.70
C ASN A 417 -14.20 -13.85 -24.39
N LYS A 418 -14.19 -12.53 -24.60
CA LYS A 418 -13.02 -11.69 -24.31
C LYS A 418 -12.74 -11.59 -22.82
N VAL A 419 -13.78 -11.41 -21.99
CA VAL A 419 -13.63 -11.32 -20.53
C VAL A 419 -13.13 -12.64 -19.93
N VAL A 420 -13.68 -13.78 -20.36
CA VAL A 420 -13.27 -15.11 -19.89
C VAL A 420 -11.82 -15.43 -20.30
N ALA A 421 -11.34 -14.88 -21.42
CA ALA A 421 -9.96 -15.09 -21.89
C ALA A 421 -8.90 -14.36 -21.04
N ILE A 422 -9.30 -13.48 -20.10
CA ILE A 422 -8.37 -12.71 -19.27
C ILE A 422 -7.80 -13.61 -18.17
N THR A 423 -6.49 -13.85 -18.22
CA THR A 423 -5.80 -14.76 -17.29
C THR A 423 -5.05 -14.06 -16.15
N VAL A 424 -5.29 -12.77 -15.93
CA VAL A 424 -4.54 -11.96 -14.95
C VAL A 424 -4.55 -12.64 -13.57
N PRO A 425 -3.38 -12.89 -12.95
CA PRO A 425 -3.31 -13.53 -11.65
C PRO A 425 -4.02 -12.68 -10.58
N ARG A 426 -4.56 -13.32 -9.54
CA ARG A 426 -5.01 -12.61 -8.34
C ARG A 426 -3.78 -12.09 -7.56
N PRO A 427 -3.95 -11.05 -6.73
CA PRO A 427 -2.93 -10.63 -5.77
C PRO A 427 -2.50 -11.81 -4.88
N MET A 428 -1.23 -11.87 -4.47
CA MET A 428 -0.69 -13.04 -3.75
C MET A 428 -1.45 -13.35 -2.44
N ASN A 429 -1.86 -12.31 -1.71
CA ASN A 429 -2.47 -12.42 -0.39
C ASN A 429 -4.01 -12.46 -0.41
N TYR A 430 -4.63 -12.57 -1.60
CA TYR A 430 -6.07 -12.36 -1.77
C TYR A 430 -6.94 -13.21 -0.84
N ARG A 431 -6.56 -14.47 -0.57
CA ARG A 431 -7.34 -15.36 0.32
C ARG A 431 -7.36 -14.87 1.75
N LYS A 432 -6.20 -14.42 2.26
CA LYS A 432 -6.07 -13.91 3.62
C LYS A 432 -6.81 -12.58 3.76
N ILE A 433 -6.72 -11.71 2.75
CA ILE A 433 -7.46 -10.44 2.69
C ILE A 433 -8.97 -10.68 2.71
N ILE A 434 -9.50 -11.57 1.86
CA ILE A 434 -10.94 -11.89 1.85
C ILE A 434 -11.38 -12.44 3.21
N ALA A 435 -10.64 -13.38 3.80
CA ALA A 435 -10.99 -13.95 5.10
C ALA A 435 -11.00 -12.88 6.22
N ILE A 436 -10.04 -11.95 6.20
CA ILE A 436 -10.01 -10.80 7.11
C ILE A 436 -11.23 -9.90 6.88
N ASN A 437 -11.50 -9.51 5.63
CA ASN A 437 -12.59 -8.58 5.27
C ASN A 437 -13.97 -9.16 5.65
N LYS A 438 -14.14 -10.47 5.49
CA LYS A 438 -15.33 -11.19 5.95
C LYS A 438 -15.49 -11.25 7.46
N GLY A 439 -14.40 -11.11 8.22
CA GLY A 439 -14.39 -11.32 9.66
C GLY A 439 -14.12 -12.75 10.13
N GLU A 440 -13.78 -13.67 9.21
CA GLU A 440 -13.40 -15.05 9.53
C GLU A 440 -12.04 -15.10 10.27
N VAL A 441 -11.16 -14.13 10.00
CA VAL A 441 -9.82 -14.02 10.59
C VAL A 441 -9.65 -12.66 11.28
N PRO A 442 -9.11 -12.62 12.51
CA PRO A 442 -8.83 -11.34 13.19
C PRO A 442 -7.76 -10.56 12.43
N LEU A 443 -7.97 -9.24 12.34
CA LEU A 443 -7.01 -8.34 11.73
C LEU A 443 -5.91 -7.94 12.72
N ASN A 444 -4.66 -8.14 12.33
CA ASN A 444 -3.52 -7.45 12.93
C ASN A 444 -3.16 -6.24 12.05
N ILE A 445 -3.37 -5.02 12.57
CA ILE A 445 -3.19 -3.78 11.80
C ILE A 445 -1.75 -3.62 11.30
N THR A 446 -0.77 -4.14 12.04
CA THR A 446 0.65 -4.04 11.65
C THR A 446 1.00 -4.88 10.43
N GLU A 447 0.18 -5.86 10.06
CA GLU A 447 0.38 -6.71 8.88
C GLU A 447 -0.20 -6.11 7.58
N ILE A 448 -1.01 -5.05 7.67
CA ILE A 448 -1.72 -4.48 6.51
C ILE A 448 -0.75 -4.07 5.39
N PRO A 449 0.36 -3.34 5.67
CA PRO A 449 1.30 -2.98 4.61
C PRO A 449 1.85 -4.18 3.83
N ASP A 450 2.06 -5.31 4.52
CA ASP A 450 2.59 -6.54 3.93
C ASP A 450 1.52 -7.33 3.18
N LEU A 451 0.30 -7.35 3.70
CA LEU A 451 -0.85 -7.96 3.03
C LEU A 451 -1.11 -7.28 1.69
N GLU A 452 -0.90 -5.97 1.63
CA GLU A 452 -1.25 -5.13 0.49
C GLU A 452 -0.12 -4.84 -0.48
N ILE A 453 1.08 -5.39 -0.26
CA ILE A 453 2.22 -5.15 -1.14
C ILE A 453 2.02 -5.78 -2.53
N GLY A 454 2.45 -5.06 -3.57
CA GLY A 454 2.36 -5.49 -4.97
C GLY A 454 1.34 -4.70 -5.79
N PRO A 455 1.22 -5.03 -7.09
CA PRO A 455 0.41 -4.26 -8.03
C PRO A 455 -1.09 -4.54 -7.87
N ASN A 456 -1.90 -3.57 -8.28
CA ASN A 456 -3.35 -3.73 -8.46
C ASN A 456 -3.65 -4.54 -9.73
N ARG A 457 -4.63 -5.45 -9.65
CA ARG A 457 -5.00 -6.36 -10.74
C ARG A 457 -6.52 -6.48 -10.95
N CYS A 458 -7.31 -5.49 -10.54
CA CYS A 458 -8.79 -5.53 -10.59
C CYS A 458 -9.40 -5.12 -11.94
N ALA A 459 -8.69 -4.32 -12.74
CA ALA A 459 -9.11 -3.90 -14.08
C ALA A 459 -8.76 -4.88 -15.19
N VAL A 460 -9.61 -4.91 -16.21
CA VAL A 460 -9.29 -5.47 -17.52
C VAL A 460 -8.50 -4.42 -18.32
N ASP A 461 -7.50 -4.85 -19.09
CA ASP A 461 -6.72 -3.94 -19.95
C ASP A 461 -7.62 -3.17 -20.92
N SER A 462 -7.26 -1.91 -21.20
CA SER A 462 -8.02 -1.00 -22.07
C SER A 462 -7.87 -1.29 -23.58
N SER A 463 -7.37 -2.48 -23.96
CA SER A 463 -6.95 -2.83 -25.32
C SER A 463 -8.07 -2.83 -26.35
#